data_AF-A0AA38FDA7-F1
#
_entry.id   AF-A0AA38FDA7-F1
#
_cell.length_a   1.000
_cell.length_b   1.000
_cell.length_c   1.000
_cell.angle_alpha   90.00
_cell.angle_beta   90.00
_cell.angle_gamma   90.00
#
_symmetry.space_group_name_H-M   'P 1'
#
loop_
_entity.id
_entity.type
_entity.pdbx_description
1 polymer ?
#
loop_
_entity_poly.entity_id
_entity_poly.type
_entity_poly.pdbx_seq_one_letter_code
_entity_poly.pdbx_strand_id
1 'polypeptide(L)' 'LAIVIMGVTGSGKSTIGALLAKSLNCNFIDADNFHSVENKEKMHNGIPLTDEDRIPWLEAVRNAMVDNIIK' A
#
# COMPACT_ATOMS: atom_id res chain seq x y z
N LEU A 1 -6.30 14.97 -4.74
CA LEU A 1 -6.72 14.40 -3.43
C LEU A 1 -6.05 13.03 -3.29
N ALA A 2 -5.50 12.72 -2.12
CA ALA A 2 -4.95 11.40 -1.82
C ALA A 2 -5.60 10.85 -0.55
N ILE A 3 -5.98 9.57 -0.56
CA ILE A 3 -6.64 8.90 0.56
C ILE A 3 -5.83 7.64 0.87
N VAL A 4 -5.39 7.50 2.12
CA VAL A 4 -4.70 6.30 2.61
C VAL A 4 -5.65 5.55 3.53
N ILE A 5 -5.93 4.28 3.20
CA ILE A 5 -6.75 3.40 4.05
C ILE A 5 -5.81 2.50 4.84
N MET A 6 -5.81 2.67 6.17
CA MET A 6 -4.91 1.97 7.09
C MET A 6 -5.66 0.99 7.99
N GLY A 7 -4.95 0.01 8.53
CA GLY A 7 -5.53 -1.06 9.35
C GLY A 7 -4.72 -2.36 9.27
N VAL A 8 -4.94 -3.26 10.24
CA VAL A 8 -4.23 -4.55 10.32
C VAL A 8 -4.57 -5.49 9.16
N THR A 9 -3.78 -6.54 8.96
CA THR A 9 -4.09 -7.59 7.98
C THR A 9 -5.48 -8.18 8.23
N GLY A 10 -6.23 -8.47 7.16
CA GLY A 10 -7.60 -8.98 7.24
C GLY A 10 -8.71 -7.96 7.55
N SER A 11 -8.39 -6.68 7.80
CA SER A 11 -9.41 -5.67 8.13
C SER A 11 -10.24 -5.15 6.94
N GLY A 12 -10.07 -5.71 5.74
CA GLY A 12 -10.85 -5.35 4.55
C GLY A 12 -10.38 -4.10 3.77
N LYS A 13 -9.14 -3.62 4.00
CA LYS A 13 -8.61 -2.39 3.36
C LYS A 13 -8.69 -2.39 1.84
N SER A 14 -8.19 -3.44 1.18
CA SER A 14 -8.16 -3.51 -0.29
C SER A 14 -9.58 -3.54 -0.87
N THR A 15 -10.53 -4.21 -0.21
CA THR A 15 -11.95 -4.22 -0.60
C THR A 15 -12.57 -2.83 -0.53
N ILE A 16 -12.44 -2.14 0.61
CA ILE A 16 -13.00 -0.79 0.79
C ILE A 16 -12.29 0.21 -0.12
N GLY A 17 -10.98 0.10 -0.30
CA GLY A 17 -10.20 0.97 -1.18
C GLY A 17 -10.65 0.89 -2.64
N ALA A 18 -10.83 -0.32 -3.16
CA ALA A 18 -11.33 -0.51 -4.52
C ALA A 18 -12.76 0.06 -4.71
N LEU A 19 -13.65 -0.17 -3.73
CA LEU A 19 -15.02 0.36 -3.78
C LEU A 19 -15.05 1.89 -3.68
N LEU A 20 -14.26 2.48 -2.80
CA LEU A 20 -14.16 3.92 -2.64
C LEU A 20 -13.59 4.58 -3.90
N ALA A 21 -12.53 4.00 -4.46
CA ALA A 21 -11.93 4.49 -5.69
C ALA A 21 -12.92 4.50 -6.86
N LYS A 22 -13.70 3.42 -7.02
CA LYS A 22 -14.79 3.36 -7.99
C LYS A 22 -15.85 4.44 -7.75
N SER A 23 -16.24 4.67 -6.49
CA SER A 23 -17.25 5.67 -6.14
C SER A 23 -16.77 7.11 -6.38
N LEU A 24 -15.47 7.37 -6.23
CA LEU A 24 -14.86 8.70 -6.41
C LEU A 24 -14.27 8.91 -7.81
N ASN A 25 -14.36 7.90 -8.67
CA ASN A 25 -13.72 7.87 -9.99
C ASN A 25 -12.22 8.22 -9.93
N CYS A 26 -11.49 7.59 -9.01
CA CYS A 26 -10.05 7.77 -8.85
C CYS A 26 -9.28 6.44 -8.97
N ASN A 27 -7.97 6.54 -9.12
CA ASN A 27 -7.09 5.37 -9.18
C ASN A 27 -7.00 4.68 -7.81
N PHE A 28 -7.04 3.34 -7.81
CA PHE A 28 -6.72 2.53 -6.65
C PHE A 28 -5.31 1.94 -6.78
N ILE A 29 -4.52 2.05 -5.72
CA ILE A 29 -3.22 1.40 -5.58
C ILE A 29 -3.23 0.53 -4.32
N ASP A 30 -2.75 -0.70 -4.43
CA ASP A 30 -2.51 -1.55 -3.26
C ASP A 30 -1.06 -1.38 -2.80
N ALA A 31 -0.87 -0.92 -1.56
CA ALA A 31 0.44 -0.65 -0.99
C ALA A 31 1.31 -1.92 -0.90
N ASP A 32 0.69 -3.10 -0.74
CA ASP A 32 1.42 -4.36 -0.57
C ASP A 32 2.18 -4.76 -1.86
N ASN A 33 1.75 -4.23 -3.02
CA ASN A 33 2.42 -4.46 -4.29
C ASN A 33 3.83 -3.86 -4.34
N PHE A 34 4.11 -2.85 -3.51
CA PHE A 34 5.38 -2.12 -3.48
C PHE A 34 6.41 -2.72 -2.52
N HIS A 35 6.08 -3.79 -1.79
CA HIS A 35 7.09 -4.53 -1.05
C HIS A 35 8.07 -5.22 -2.00
N SER A 36 9.35 -5.21 -1.63
CA SER A 36 10.38 -6.02 -2.29
C SER A 36 10.08 -7.51 -2.14
N VAL A 37 10.77 -8.35 -2.92
CA VAL A 37 10.63 -9.81 -2.83
C VAL A 37 11.06 -10.29 -1.44
N GLU A 38 12.13 -9.75 -0.89
CA GLU A 38 12.67 -10.09 0.44
C GLU A 38 11.66 -9.77 1.55
N ASN A 39 10.99 -8.61 1.46
CA ASN A 39 9.95 -8.24 2.40
C ASN A 39 8.74 -9.18 2.33
N LYS A 40 8.33 -9.57 1.11
CA LYS A 40 7.24 -10.53 0.91
C LYS A 40 7.61 -11.91 1.47
N GLU A 41 8.85 -12.36 1.30
CA GLU A 41 9.34 -13.62 1.86
C GLU A 41 9.37 -13.61 3.39
N LYS A 42 9.85 -12.52 4.02
CA LYS A 42 9.80 -12.37 5.48
C LYS A 42 8.37 -12.51 6.01
N MET A 43 7.43 -11.77 5.43
CA MET A 43 6.03 -11.82 5.83
C MET A 43 5.40 -13.20 5.59
N HIS A 44 5.72 -13.86 4.47
CA HIS A 44 5.26 -15.22 4.16
C HIS A 44 5.73 -16.22 5.22
N ASN A 45 6.95 -16.06 5.72
CA ASN A 45 7.53 -16.89 6.77
C ASN A 45 7.10 -16.46 8.19
N GLY A 46 6.16 -15.52 8.34
CA GLY A 46 5.70 -15.02 9.64
C GLY A 46 6.73 -14.16 10.37
N ILE A 47 7.79 -13.71 9.69
CA ILE A 47 8.82 -12.83 10.24
C ILE A 47 8.33 -11.39 10.13
N PRO A 48 8.20 -10.65 11.25
CA PRO A 48 7.79 -9.25 11.21
C PRO A 48 8.88 -8.39 10.57
N LEU A 49 8.46 -7.42 9.76
CA LEU A 49 9.37 -6.42 9.19
C LEU A 49 9.86 -5.45 10.28
N THR A 50 11.11 -4.98 10.15
CA THR A 50 11.63 -3.86 10.93
C THR A 50 11.25 -2.53 10.30
N ASP A 51 11.62 -1.41 10.92
CA ASP A 51 11.38 -0.10 10.32
C ASP A 51 12.30 0.14 9.10
N GLU A 52 13.52 -0.38 9.12
CA GLU A 52 14.45 -0.36 8.00
C GLU A 52 13.89 -1.12 6.79
N ASP A 53 13.19 -2.24 7.02
CA ASP A 53 12.49 -2.97 5.96
C ASP A 53 11.34 -2.15 5.35
N ARG A 54 10.67 -1.34 6.18
CA ARG A 54 9.48 -0.55 5.78
C ARG A 54 9.83 0.77 5.10
N ILE A 55 10.95 1.40 5.43
CA ILE A 55 11.31 2.73 4.87
C ILE A 55 11.32 2.72 3.33
N PRO A 56 12.03 1.80 2.64
CA PRO A 56 12.05 1.77 1.18
C PRO A 56 10.66 1.51 0.57
N TRP A 57 9.84 0.69 1.26
CA TRP A 57 8.47 0.42 0.85
C TRP A 57 7.59 1.68 0.95
N LEU A 58 7.67 2.42 2.06
CA LEU A 58 6.93 3.67 2.24
C LEU A 58 7.34 4.73 1.23
N GLU A 59 8.63 4.81 0.88
CA GLU A 59 9.13 5.70 -0.18
C GLU A 59 8.56 5.32 -1.55
N ALA A 60 8.51 4.02 -1.88
CA ALA A 60 7.91 3.54 -3.12
C ALA A 60 6.41 3.86 -3.21
N VAL A 61 5.66 3.66 -2.12
CA VAL A 61 4.23 4.04 -2.03
C VAL A 61 4.06 5.53 -2.21
N ARG A 62 4.89 6.35 -1.54
CA ARG A 62 4.86 7.82 -1.69
C ARG A 62 5.09 8.23 -3.15
N ASN A 63 6.11 7.67 -3.80
CA ASN A 63 6.42 8.00 -5.19
C ASN A 63 5.25 7.63 -6.12
N ALA A 64 4.68 6.44 -5.96
CA ALA A 64 3.50 6.02 -6.73
C ALA A 64 2.29 6.94 -6.51
N MET A 65 2.06 7.40 -5.27
CA MET A 65 1.01 8.38 -4.98
C MET A 65 1.28 9.71 -5.71
N VAL A 66 2.50 10.24 -5.66
CA VAL A 66 2.87 11.49 -6.32
C VAL A 66 2.67 11.39 -7.83
N ASP A 67 3.08 10.29 -8.46
CA ASP A 67 2.96 10.08 -9.91
C ASP A 67 1.49 9.99 -10.38
N ASN A 68 0.59 9.52 -9.50
CA ASN A 68 -0.84 9.40 -9.79
C ASN A 68 -1.65 10.65 -9.43
N ILE A 69 -1.05 11.61 -8.72
CA ILE A 69 -1.69 12.90 -8.43
C ILE A 69 -1.35 13.84 -9.60
N ILE A 70 -2.22 13.83 -10.61
CA ILE A 70 -2.20 14.88 -11.64
C ILE A 70 -2.84 16.14 -11.05
N LYS A 71 -2.16 17.28 -11.19
CA LYS A 71 -2.65 18.61 -10.76
C LYS A 71 -3.88 19.05 -11.56
#